data_AF-A0A5N5FD29-F1
#
_entry.id   AF-A0A5N5FD29-F1
#
_cell.length_a   1.000
_cell.length_b   1.000
_cell.length_c   1.000
_cell.angle_alpha   90.00
_cell.angle_beta   90.00
_cell.angle_gamma   90.00
#
_symmetry.space_group_name_H-M   'P 1'
#
loop_
_entity.id
_entity.type
_entity.pdbx_description
1 polymer ?
#
loop_
_entity_poly.entity_id
_entity_poly.type
_entity_poly.pdbx_seq_one_letter_code
_entity_poly.pdbx_strand_id
1 'polypeptide(L)'
;MFYEVELLREVAVLPENLDQDRLVSTRTVVTRLLEDLLREKADKDLGYFLAVTGLKRIGKGEVVDTSGDVFFPVVFNCRMFLPCKGEIMEGVVHHIYRLGVFLRCGPINYVFLSARKMPNFRYVAGESPVFLNEDLAKIEKDVVIRFNVLGVRWIEIRDDIRKEFVMLASLEGDSLGPLTLPGPDGLDL
;
A
#
# COMPACT_ATOMS: atom_id res chain seq x y z
N MET A 1 -1.90 -5.42 10.60
CA MET A 1 -1.81 -4.85 9.24
C MET A 1 -2.92 -3.85 8.92
N PHE A 2 -4.20 -4.26 8.77
CA PHE A 2 -5.29 -3.32 8.48
C PHE A 2 -6.02 -2.89 9.74
N TYR A 3 -6.34 -1.61 9.86
CA TYR A 3 -7.08 -1.06 10.99
C TYR A 3 -7.92 0.14 10.57
N GLU A 4 -8.87 0.53 11.41
CA GLU A 4 -9.68 1.73 11.20
C GLU A 4 -9.25 2.80 12.20
N VAL A 5 -9.19 4.05 11.74
CA VAL A 5 -8.79 5.19 12.56
C VAL A 5 -9.65 6.40 12.23
N GLU A 6 -9.99 7.18 13.25
CA GLU A 6 -10.62 8.49 13.07
C GLU A 6 -9.51 9.54 12.90
N LEU A 7 -9.63 10.36 11.85
CA LEU A 7 -8.67 11.40 11.50
C LEU A 7 -9.34 12.76 11.47
N LEU A 8 -8.58 13.78 11.85
CA LEU A 8 -8.88 15.19 11.63
C LEU A 8 -7.93 15.73 10.55
N ARG A 9 -8.49 16.37 9.53
CA ARG A 9 -7.74 17.05 8.46
C ARG A 9 -8.33 18.42 8.17
N GLU A 10 -7.46 19.39 7.95
CA GLU A 10 -7.84 20.69 7.41
C GLU A 10 -7.87 20.59 5.88
N VAL A 11 -9.04 20.82 5.29
CA VAL A 11 -9.24 20.76 3.84
C VAL A 11 -9.32 22.17 3.28
N ALA A 12 -8.38 22.53 2.40
CA ALA A 12 -8.35 23.83 1.75
C ALA A 12 -9.36 23.89 0.60
N VAL A 13 -10.19 24.94 0.58
CA VAL A 13 -11.12 25.23 -0.52
C VAL A 13 -10.87 26.65 -1.01
N LEU A 14 -10.62 26.76 -2.32
CA LEU A 14 -10.41 28.05 -2.98
C LEU A 14 -11.68 28.92 -2.92
N PRO A 15 -11.54 30.25 -2.77
CA PRO A 15 -12.67 31.16 -2.68
C PRO A 15 -13.64 31.11 -3.86
N GLU A 16 -13.18 30.73 -5.05
CA GLU A 16 -14.01 30.59 -6.26
C GLU A 16 -15.06 29.46 -6.17
N ASN A 17 -14.83 28.49 -5.27
CA ASN A 17 -15.74 27.38 -5.02
C ASN A 17 -16.68 27.63 -3.82
N LEU A 18 -16.67 28.85 -3.29
CA LEU A 18 -17.57 29.29 -2.24
C LEU A 18 -18.80 29.94 -2.86
N ASP A 19 -19.99 29.64 -2.33
CA ASP A 19 -21.20 30.41 -2.67
C ASP A 19 -21.14 31.82 -2.05
N GLN A 20 -22.11 32.69 -2.41
CA GLN A 20 -22.20 34.07 -1.90
C GLN A 20 -22.20 34.17 -0.36
N ASP A 21 -22.69 33.13 0.33
CA ASP A 21 -22.71 33.02 1.80
C ASP A 21 -21.46 32.35 2.40
N ARG A 22 -20.40 32.13 1.59
CA ARG A 22 -19.21 31.33 1.95
C ARG A 22 -19.52 29.88 2.36
N LEU A 23 -20.69 29.39 1.98
CA LEU A 23 -21.07 28.00 2.13
C LEU A 23 -20.36 27.18 1.05
N VAL A 24 -19.82 26.02 1.46
CA VAL A 24 -19.24 25.05 0.55
C VAL A 24 -20.12 23.81 0.56
N SER A 25 -20.39 23.29 -0.63
CA SER A 25 -21.03 21.98 -0.76
C SER A 25 -20.18 20.92 -0.08
N THR A 26 -20.79 20.09 0.77
CA THR A 26 -20.17 18.88 1.33
C THR A 26 -19.43 18.08 0.27
N ARG A 27 -19.95 18.03 -0.96
CA ARG A 27 -19.31 17.34 -2.08
C ARG A 27 -17.92 17.90 -2.40
N THR A 28 -17.76 19.23 -2.43
CA THR A 28 -16.48 19.87 -2.75
C THR A 28 -15.43 19.55 -1.70
N VAL A 29 -15.78 19.67 -0.41
CA VAL A 29 -14.88 19.34 0.71
C VAL A 29 -14.47 17.87 0.66
N VAL A 30 -15.42 16.96 0.44
CA VAL A 30 -15.13 15.52 0.35
C VAL A 30 -14.25 15.20 -0.86
N THR A 31 -14.52 15.79 -2.03
CA THR A 31 -13.66 15.59 -3.21
C THR A 31 -12.23 16.04 -2.93
N ARG A 32 -12.04 17.24 -2.35
CA ARG A 32 -10.72 17.75 -1.98
C ARG A 32 -10.02 16.87 -0.97
N LEU A 33 -10.72 16.42 0.08
CA LEU A 33 -10.18 15.48 1.05
C LEU A 33 -9.66 14.20 0.38
N LEU A 34 -10.44 13.62 -0.54
CA LEU A 34 -10.03 12.41 -1.26
C LEU A 34 -8.84 12.66 -2.19
N GLU A 35 -8.80 13.80 -2.89
CA GLU A 35 -7.66 14.21 -3.71
C GLU A 35 -6.38 14.37 -2.89
N ASP A 36 -6.47 14.99 -1.71
CA ASP A 36 -5.34 15.19 -0.80
C ASP A 36 -4.82 13.86 -0.26
N LEU A 37 -5.72 12.96 0.18
CA LEU A 37 -5.35 11.63 0.64
C LEU A 37 -4.72 10.77 -0.46
N LEU A 38 -5.22 10.86 -1.71
CA LEU A 38 -4.63 10.18 -2.85
C LEU A 38 -3.21 10.69 -3.17
N ARG A 39 -2.99 12.00 -3.03
CA ARG A 39 -1.68 12.64 -3.24
C ARG A 39 -0.70 12.29 -2.12
N GLU A 40 -1.16 12.34 -0.88
CA GLU A 40 -0.35 11.98 0.29
C GLU A 40 0.00 10.49 0.25
N LYS A 41 -0.95 9.64 -0.17
CA LYS A 41 -0.87 8.18 -0.39
C LYS A 41 -0.59 7.36 0.86
N ALA A 42 0.40 7.76 1.65
CA ALA A 42 0.80 7.12 2.89
C ALA A 42 1.40 8.14 3.85
N ASP A 43 1.23 7.83 5.13
CA ASP A 43 1.92 8.47 6.23
C ASP A 43 2.89 7.47 6.89
N LYS A 44 3.99 7.97 7.45
CA LYS A 44 5.05 7.14 8.03
C LYS A 44 4.56 6.35 9.25
N ASP A 45 3.72 6.97 10.07
CA ASP A 45 3.29 6.42 11.36
C ASP A 45 1.91 5.77 11.25
N LEU A 46 1.04 6.24 10.34
CA LEU A 46 -0.30 5.71 10.11
C LEU A 46 -0.38 4.70 8.94
N GLY A 47 0.64 4.62 8.08
CA GLY A 47 0.62 3.73 6.93
C GLY A 47 -0.15 4.28 5.72
N TYR A 48 -0.59 3.39 4.84
CA TYR A 48 -1.29 3.74 3.61
C TYR A 48 -2.77 4.09 3.88
N PHE A 49 -3.23 5.19 3.29
CA PHE A 49 -4.66 5.53 3.25
C PHE A 49 -5.34 4.65 2.20
N LEU A 50 -6.28 3.79 2.61
CA LEU A 50 -6.96 2.88 1.67
C LEU A 50 -8.32 3.42 1.23
N ALA A 51 -9.15 3.81 2.21
CA ALA A 51 -10.51 4.27 1.93
C ALA A 51 -11.06 5.09 3.09
N VAL A 52 -11.74 6.19 2.77
CA VAL A 52 -12.63 6.88 3.73
C VAL A 52 -13.88 6.03 3.90
N THR A 53 -14.10 5.52 5.10
CA THR A 53 -15.22 4.61 5.43
C THR A 53 -16.43 5.33 6.00
N GLY A 54 -16.24 6.55 6.52
CA GLY A 54 -17.36 7.36 7.03
C GLY A 54 -16.97 8.81 7.29
N LEU A 55 -17.80 9.73 6.82
CA LEU A 55 -17.68 11.15 7.15
C LEU A 55 -18.42 11.43 8.46
N LYS A 56 -17.72 11.97 9.48
CA LYS A 56 -18.31 12.26 10.80
C LYS A 56 -18.78 13.70 10.90
N ARG A 57 -17.91 14.65 10.55
CA ARG A 57 -18.18 16.08 10.71
C ARG A 57 -17.36 16.90 9.73
N ILE A 58 -17.98 17.92 9.15
CA ILE A 58 -17.29 19.05 8.51
C ILE A 58 -17.55 20.27 9.40
N GLY A 59 -16.49 20.86 9.94
CA GLY A 59 -16.58 22.07 10.75
C GLY A 59 -16.73 23.32 9.89
N LYS A 60 -16.81 24.48 10.57
CA LYS A 60 -16.93 25.77 9.87
C LYS A 60 -15.60 26.11 9.21
N GLY A 61 -15.69 26.69 8.01
CA GLY A 61 -14.53 27.16 7.28
C GLY A 61 -13.87 28.36 7.99
N GLU A 62 -12.57 28.28 8.23
CA GLU A 62 -11.76 29.37 8.74
C GLU A 62 -10.98 30.02 7.59
N VAL A 63 -11.07 31.34 7.47
CA VAL A 63 -10.41 32.10 6.40
C VAL A 63 -8.98 32.40 6.83
N VAL A 64 -8.01 32.13 5.95
CA VAL A 64 -6.64 32.59 6.15
C VAL A 64 -6.47 33.97 5.52
N ASP A 65 -6.24 34.97 6.38
CA ASP A 65 -6.24 36.40 6.04
C ASP A 65 -5.32 36.79 4.87
N THR A 66 -4.29 36.00 4.59
CA THR A 66 -3.26 36.33 3.59
C THR A 66 -3.54 35.79 2.18
N SER A 67 -4.20 34.63 2.03
CA SER A 67 -4.48 34.02 0.72
C SER A 67 -5.95 34.08 0.32
N GLY A 68 -6.86 34.29 1.28
CA GLY A 68 -8.31 34.20 1.04
C GLY A 68 -8.82 32.77 0.94
N ASP A 69 -7.96 31.76 1.11
CA ASP A 69 -8.35 30.36 1.20
C ASP A 69 -9.15 30.09 2.46
N VAL A 70 -10.08 29.14 2.36
CA VAL A 70 -10.91 28.70 3.49
C VAL A 70 -10.58 27.26 3.83
N PHE A 71 -10.23 27.02 5.09
CA PHE A 71 -9.88 25.70 5.60
C PHE A 71 -11.04 25.12 6.39
N PHE A 72 -11.44 23.91 6.06
CA PHE A 72 -12.52 23.20 6.73
C PHE A 72 -11.94 22.05 7.57
N PRO A 73 -12.12 22.05 8.90
CA PRO A 73 -11.74 20.91 9.73
C PRO A 73 -12.71 19.74 9.49
N VAL A 74 -12.20 18.64 8.93
CA VAL A 74 -12.99 17.45 8.60
C VAL A 74 -12.59 16.28 9.48
N VAL A 75 -13.58 15.71 10.18
CA VAL A 75 -13.43 14.47 10.96
C VAL A 75 -14.05 13.32 10.17
N PHE A 76 -13.28 12.26 9.98
CA PHE A 76 -13.69 11.10 9.19
C PHE A 76 -13.00 9.81 9.68
N ASN A 77 -13.62 8.67 9.40
CA ASN A 77 -13.02 7.36 9.56
C ASN A 77 -12.28 6.96 8.28
N CYS A 78 -11.11 6.37 8.44
CA CYS A 78 -10.30 5.86 7.35
C CYS A 78 -9.85 4.43 7.63
N ARG A 79 -9.98 3.56 6.62
CA ARG A 79 -9.33 2.25 6.61
C ARG A 79 -7.88 2.43 6.22
N MET A 80 -6.98 2.01 7.09
CA MET A 80 -5.53 2.13 6.93
C MET A 80 -4.87 0.76 6.77
N PHE A 81 -3.68 0.76 6.18
CA PHE A 81 -2.78 -0.40 6.13
C PHE A 81 -1.38 0.00 6.56
N LEU A 82 -0.91 -0.58 7.66
CA LEU A 82 0.43 -0.40 8.18
C LEU A 82 1.13 -1.77 8.23
N PRO A 83 2.17 -2.00 7.40
CA PRO A 83 2.94 -3.24 7.43
C PRO A 83 3.78 -3.33 8.71
N CYS A 84 3.78 -4.50 9.36
CA CYS A 84 4.57 -4.72 10.57
C CYS A 84 5.58 -5.87 10.40
N LYS A 85 6.74 -5.74 11.06
CA LYS A 85 7.72 -6.82 11.15
C LYS A 85 7.09 -8.04 11.86
N GLY A 86 7.34 -9.23 11.32
CA GLY A 86 6.86 -10.50 11.84
C GLY A 86 5.47 -10.91 11.33
N GLU A 87 4.81 -10.09 10.50
CA GLU A 87 3.56 -10.48 9.85
C GLU A 87 3.83 -11.51 8.74
N ILE A 88 2.91 -12.46 8.58
CA ILE A 88 2.85 -13.33 7.41
C ILE A 88 1.96 -12.65 6.38
N MET A 89 2.49 -12.42 5.18
CA MET A 89 1.81 -11.71 4.10
C MET A 89 1.91 -12.50 2.78
N GLU A 90 1.04 -12.16 1.84
CA GLU A 90 1.01 -12.75 0.50
C GLU A 90 1.28 -11.68 -0.55
N GLY A 91 2.21 -11.95 -1.45
CA GLY A 91 2.61 -11.01 -2.50
C GLY A 91 2.83 -11.69 -3.83
N VAL A 92 2.61 -10.95 -4.90
CA VAL A 92 2.74 -11.42 -6.28
C VAL A 92 4.14 -11.13 -6.79
N VAL A 93 4.78 -12.13 -7.40
CA VAL A 93 6.10 -11.98 -8.01
C VAL A 93 6.04 -11.01 -9.19
N HIS A 94 6.81 -9.93 -9.09
CA HIS A 94 6.87 -8.90 -10.12
C HIS A 94 8.12 -9.04 -11.01
N HIS A 95 9.30 -9.17 -10.38
CA HIS A 95 10.57 -9.33 -11.09
C HIS A 95 11.47 -10.35 -10.40
N ILE A 96 12.16 -11.15 -11.20
CA ILE A 96 13.07 -12.19 -10.74
C ILE A 96 14.48 -11.85 -11.22
N TYR A 97 15.42 -11.84 -10.28
CA TYR A 97 16.84 -11.66 -10.53
C TYR A 97 17.64 -12.76 -9.84
N ARG A 98 18.89 -12.95 -10.24
CA ARG A 98 19.79 -13.93 -9.61
C ARG A 98 19.94 -13.75 -8.09
N LEU A 99 19.88 -12.50 -7.61
CA LEU A 99 20.06 -12.18 -6.18
C LEU A 99 18.77 -12.30 -5.35
N GLY A 100 17.61 -12.45 -5.98
CA GLY A 100 16.33 -12.51 -5.29
C GLY A 100 15.16 -12.07 -6.18
N VAL A 101 14.02 -11.90 -5.53
CA VAL A 101 12.73 -11.65 -6.18
C VAL A 101 12.12 -10.38 -5.61
N PHE A 102 11.56 -9.54 -6.47
CA PHE A 102 10.72 -8.42 -6.08
C PHE A 102 9.25 -8.82 -6.14
N LEU A 103 8.53 -8.61 -5.04
CA LEU A 103 7.10 -8.86 -4.91
C LEU A 103 6.34 -7.55 -4.77
N ARG A 104 5.08 -7.56 -5.18
CA ARG A 104 4.08 -6.55 -4.84
C ARG A 104 3.10 -7.15 -3.84
N CYS A 105 2.78 -6.40 -2.79
CA CYS A 105 1.89 -6.85 -1.72
C CYS A 105 0.94 -5.73 -1.31
N GLY A 106 -0.34 -5.83 -1.71
CA GLY A 106 -1.32 -4.77 -1.49
C GLY A 106 -0.82 -3.43 -2.06
N PRO A 107 -0.80 -2.35 -1.26
CA PRO A 107 -0.31 -1.03 -1.71
C PRO A 107 1.23 -0.92 -1.75
N ILE A 108 1.97 -1.94 -1.30
CA ILE A 108 3.44 -1.94 -1.29
C ILE A 108 3.98 -2.52 -2.59
N ASN A 109 4.76 -1.71 -3.29
CA ASN A 109 5.39 -2.12 -4.56
C ASN A 109 6.78 -2.73 -4.40
N TYR A 110 7.41 -2.54 -3.24
CA TYR A 110 8.83 -2.84 -3.02
C TYR A 110 9.04 -3.84 -1.89
N VAL A 111 8.66 -5.09 -2.13
CA VAL A 111 9.00 -6.21 -1.24
C VAL A 111 10.17 -6.96 -1.86
N PHE A 112 11.30 -7.04 -1.16
CA PHE A 112 12.48 -7.77 -1.63
C PHE A 112 12.66 -9.07 -0.85
N LEU A 113 12.64 -10.18 -1.57
CA LEU A 113 12.94 -11.52 -1.08
C LEU A 113 14.32 -11.94 -1.60
N SER A 114 15.32 -11.90 -0.71
CA SER A 114 16.69 -12.29 -1.08
C SER A 114 16.77 -13.80 -1.34
N ALA A 115 17.60 -14.21 -2.32
CA ALA A 115 17.94 -15.62 -2.53
C ALA A 115 18.50 -16.29 -1.26
N ARG A 116 19.17 -15.53 -0.39
CA ARG A 116 19.66 -16.05 0.90
C ARG A 116 18.55 -16.38 1.90
N LYS A 117 17.34 -15.86 1.67
CA LYS A 117 16.15 -16.05 2.50
C LYS A 117 15.10 -16.95 1.82
N MET A 118 15.52 -17.69 0.81
CA MET A 118 14.74 -18.72 0.12
C MET A 118 15.49 -20.06 0.24
N PRO A 119 15.49 -20.70 1.42
CA PRO A 119 16.16 -21.99 1.58
C PRO A 119 15.58 -23.00 0.58
N ASN A 120 16.44 -23.88 0.06
CA ASN A 120 16.10 -24.94 -0.92
C ASN A 120 15.76 -24.47 -2.34
N PHE A 121 15.62 -23.17 -2.59
CA PHE A 121 15.42 -22.64 -3.93
C PHE A 121 16.74 -22.34 -4.64
N ARG A 122 16.85 -22.77 -5.91
CA ARG A 122 17.98 -22.48 -6.79
C ARG A 122 17.54 -21.63 -7.97
N TYR A 123 18.34 -20.62 -8.28
CA TYR A 123 18.11 -19.77 -9.45
C TYR A 123 18.42 -20.53 -10.73
N VAL A 124 17.48 -20.49 -11.68
CA VAL A 124 17.65 -21.01 -13.04
C VAL A 124 17.51 -19.85 -14.02
N ALA A 125 18.59 -19.62 -14.79
CA ALA A 125 18.62 -18.63 -15.84
C ALA A 125 17.89 -19.14 -17.09
N GLY A 126 17.32 -18.23 -17.87
CA GLY A 126 16.63 -18.50 -19.12
C GLY A 126 15.91 -17.24 -19.61
N GLU A 127 15.12 -17.36 -20.68
CA GLU A 127 14.25 -16.27 -21.16
C GLU A 127 13.25 -15.84 -20.08
N SER A 128 12.75 -16.81 -19.31
CA SER A 128 11.94 -16.60 -18.11
C SER A 128 12.69 -17.14 -16.89
N PRO A 129 13.42 -16.30 -16.15
CA PRO A 129 14.19 -16.74 -15.00
C PRO A 129 13.27 -17.17 -13.86
N VAL A 130 13.65 -18.22 -13.13
CA VAL A 130 12.84 -18.81 -12.06
C VAL A 130 13.70 -19.24 -10.88
N PHE A 131 13.06 -19.42 -9.72
CA PHE A 131 13.65 -20.16 -8.60
C PHE A 131 12.92 -21.50 -8.46
N LEU A 132 13.67 -22.60 -8.47
CA LEU A 132 13.14 -23.96 -8.36
C LEU A 132 13.58 -24.60 -7.05
N ASN A 133 12.66 -25.27 -6.37
CA ASN A 133 12.94 -26.19 -5.27
C ASN A 133 13.06 -27.63 -5.80
N GLU A 134 13.70 -28.52 -5.02
CA GLU A 134 13.80 -29.96 -5.30
C GLU A 134 12.41 -30.64 -5.31
N ASP A 135 11.46 -30.11 -4.54
CA ASP A 135 10.05 -30.56 -4.49
C ASP A 135 9.18 -30.03 -5.65
N LEU A 136 9.79 -29.58 -6.75
CA LEU A 136 9.14 -29.00 -7.94
C LEU A 136 8.37 -27.70 -7.70
N ALA A 137 8.39 -27.14 -6.49
CA ALA A 137 7.84 -25.81 -6.23
C ALA A 137 8.63 -24.76 -7.03
N LYS A 138 7.89 -23.90 -7.74
CA LYS A 138 8.44 -22.93 -8.68
C LYS A 138 8.01 -21.52 -8.30
N ILE A 139 8.98 -20.63 -8.20
CA ILE A 139 8.78 -19.19 -8.10
C ILE A 139 9.05 -18.60 -9.48
N GLU A 140 7.99 -18.21 -10.15
CA GLU A 140 8.03 -17.51 -11.44
C GLU A 140 7.20 -16.22 -11.39
N LYS A 141 7.24 -15.46 -12.48
CA LYS A 141 6.49 -14.21 -12.60
C LYS A 141 5.00 -14.48 -12.35
N ASP A 142 4.33 -13.55 -11.67
CA ASP A 142 2.89 -13.56 -11.39
C ASP A 142 2.42 -14.66 -10.41
N VAL A 143 3.32 -15.46 -9.85
CA VAL A 143 3.01 -16.40 -8.75
C VAL A 143 2.81 -15.66 -7.44
N VAL A 144 1.83 -16.09 -6.64
CA VAL A 144 1.63 -15.62 -5.26
C VAL A 144 2.57 -16.36 -4.33
N ILE A 145 3.30 -15.61 -3.51
CA ILE A 145 4.19 -16.14 -2.48
C ILE A 145 3.68 -15.70 -1.12
N ARG A 146 3.53 -16.67 -0.21
CA ARG A 146 3.36 -16.41 1.22
C ARG A 146 4.73 -16.28 1.88
N PHE A 147 4.99 -15.15 2.54
CA PHE A 147 6.28 -14.82 3.14
C PHE A 147 6.12 -14.19 4.52
N ASN A 148 7.17 -14.26 5.33
CA ASN A 148 7.27 -13.53 6.59
C ASN A 148 7.99 -12.19 6.38
N VAL A 149 7.48 -11.12 6.99
CA VAL A 149 8.08 -9.79 6.95
C VAL A 149 9.26 -9.71 7.92
N LEU A 150 10.50 -9.73 7.41
CA LEU A 150 11.71 -9.57 8.21
C LEU A 150 11.92 -8.15 8.72
N GLY A 151 11.49 -7.16 7.94
CA GLY A 151 11.70 -5.76 8.26
C GLY A 151 10.93 -4.86 7.31
N VAL A 152 10.57 -3.71 7.84
CA VAL A 152 9.81 -2.66 7.15
C VAL A 152 10.60 -1.37 7.28
N ARG A 153 10.69 -0.58 6.20
CA ARG A 153 11.35 0.72 6.19
C ARG A 153 10.51 1.74 5.43
N TRP A 154 10.31 2.91 6.02
CA TRP A 154 9.78 4.07 5.31
C TRP A 154 10.86 4.72 4.44
N ILE A 155 10.50 5.03 3.19
CA ILE A 155 11.34 5.83 2.29
C ILE A 155 10.56 7.04 1.78
N GLU A 156 11.28 8.15 1.63
CA GLU A 156 10.78 9.38 1.04
C GLU A 156 11.79 9.86 0.00
N ILE A 157 11.44 9.71 -1.29
CA ILE A 157 12.31 10.09 -2.40
C ILE A 157 11.93 11.51 -2.86
N ARG A 158 12.86 12.45 -2.67
CA ARG A 158 12.63 13.89 -2.82
C ARG A 158 12.37 14.35 -4.26
N ASP A 159 12.91 13.66 -5.25
CA ASP A 159 12.85 14.11 -6.66
C ASP A 159 11.50 13.81 -7.34
N ASP A 160 10.68 12.92 -6.76
CA ASP A 160 9.40 12.48 -7.34
C ASP A 160 8.29 12.31 -6.26
N ILE A 161 8.53 12.85 -5.05
CA ILE A 161 7.73 12.72 -3.81
C ILE A 161 7.10 11.32 -3.68
N ARG A 162 7.95 10.29 -3.69
CA ARG A 162 7.49 8.92 -3.44
C ARG A 162 7.62 8.58 -1.97
N LYS A 163 6.48 8.62 -1.29
CA LYS A 163 6.25 8.11 0.06
C LYS A 163 5.84 6.63 -0.03
N GLU A 164 6.76 5.74 0.33
CA GLU A 164 6.58 4.29 0.17
C GLU A 164 7.15 3.54 1.38
N PHE A 165 6.57 2.37 1.67
CA PHE A 165 7.19 1.39 2.55
C PHE A 165 7.94 0.35 1.71
N VAL A 166 9.13 -0.01 2.15
CA VAL A 166 9.93 -1.11 1.59
C VAL A 166 9.94 -2.24 2.61
N MET A 167 9.75 -3.46 2.14
CA MET A 167 9.76 -4.66 2.98
C MET A 167 10.88 -5.62 2.58
N LEU A 168 11.46 -6.26 3.59
CA LEU A 168 12.31 -7.43 3.42
C LEU A 168 11.49 -8.67 3.78
N ALA A 169 11.49 -9.64 2.88
CA ALA A 169 10.75 -10.89 3.02
C ALA A 169 11.68 -12.07 3.33
N SER A 170 11.11 -13.10 3.96
CA SER A 170 11.75 -14.40 4.17
C SER A 170 10.78 -15.54 3.89
N LEU A 171 11.33 -16.65 3.39
CA LEU A 171 10.68 -17.97 3.35
C LEU A 171 11.25 -18.92 4.42
N GLU A 172 12.05 -18.42 5.35
CA GLU A 172 12.47 -19.18 6.52
C GLU A 172 11.30 -19.27 7.52
N GLY A 173 10.82 -20.49 7.77
CA GLY A 173 9.70 -20.78 8.66
C GLY A 173 8.74 -21.81 8.07
N ASP A 174 7.76 -22.22 8.86
CA ASP A 174 6.78 -23.21 8.43
C ASP A 174 5.68 -22.60 7.54
N SER A 175 5.21 -23.36 6.56
CA SER A 175 4.08 -22.97 5.68
C SER A 175 4.30 -21.69 4.85
N LEU A 176 5.55 -21.38 4.49
CA LEU A 176 5.91 -20.28 3.58
C LEU A 176 6.31 -20.80 2.20
N GLY A 177 6.20 -19.96 1.17
CA GLY A 177 6.58 -20.32 -0.20
C GLY A 177 5.53 -19.95 -1.25
N PRO A 178 5.71 -20.39 -2.50
CA PRO A 178 4.73 -20.19 -3.55
C PRO A 178 3.42 -20.92 -3.22
N LEU A 179 2.30 -20.24 -3.39
CA LEU A 179 0.98 -20.84 -3.32
C LEU A 179 0.65 -21.43 -4.69
N THR A 180 0.41 -22.74 -4.75
CA THR A 180 -0.20 -23.36 -5.91
C THR A 180 -1.61 -22.80 -6.06
N LEU A 181 -1.83 -22.00 -7.11
CA LEU A 181 -3.17 -21.76 -7.60
C LEU A 181 -3.72 -23.12 -8.06
N PRO A 182 -4.96 -23.50 -7.69
CA PRO A 182 -5.62 -24.59 -8.40
C PRO A 182 -5.59 -24.22 -9.88
N GLY A 183 -5.11 -25.13 -10.73
CA GLY A 183 -5.12 -24.92 -12.16
C GLY A 183 -6.54 -24.62 -12.67
N PRO A 184 -6.69 -24.18 -13.92
CA PRO A 184 -8.01 -23.96 -14.53
C PRO A 184 -8.91 -25.21 -14.60
N ASP A 185 -8.43 -26.38 -14.16
CA ASP A 185 -9.16 -27.65 -14.13
C ASP A 185 -10.16 -27.77 -12.96
N GLY A 186 -10.50 -26.66 -12.29
CA GLY A 186 -11.50 -26.58 -11.23
C GLY A 186 -12.93 -26.29 -11.72
N LEU A 187 -13.21 -26.48 -13.00
CA LEU A 187 -14.55 -26.45 -13.60
C LEU A 187 -14.78 -27.72 -14.42
N ASP A 188 -14.83 -28.86 -13.73
CA ASP A 188 -15.58 -30.02 -14.22
C ASP A 188 -16.63 -30.39 -13.17
N LEU A 189 -17.87 -29.99 -13.49
CA LEU A 189 -19.19 -30.40 -12.97
C LEU A 189 -19.60 -30.01 -11.53
#